data_AF-A0A0P1B6F6-F1
#
_entry.id   AF-A0A0P1B6F6-F1
#
_cell.length_a   1.000
_cell.length_b   1.000
_cell.length_c   1.000
_cell.angle_alpha   90.00
_cell.angle_beta   90.00
_cell.angle_gamma   90.00
#
_symmetry.space_group_name_H-M   'P 1'
#
loop_
_entity.id
_entity.type
_entity.pdbx_description
1 polymer ?
#
loop_
_entity_poly.entity_id
_entity_poly.type
_entity_poly.pdbx_seq_one_letter_code
_entity_poly.pdbx_strand_id
1 'polypeptide(L)'
;MFEDKTDLEIDESLKAWLRDIQLHRNMKDNPTVIDLKKVLKLLVDRFSAPVQEPLSKMSNYQLDPRRQIVKLFGKLRADVQLNSLARDVLRIMVLDSAYKTLVFNEWTQNLNRPENMLTFFIGSDFTKFLHNPLFIAWLNYVDWYWAKSKEQRLDRYITFIHLLQDYLNRNTIDDMLDSSTFIAVFPLNAGDEFEKEMQDAWKIRQVVPYNVDFNNMETYQKNCERSYLQIMTSRSGYFITSIPTDIMLYLTTTNCSTF
;
A
#
# COMPACT_ATOMS: atom_id res chain seq x y z
N MET A 1 0.21 5.13 -23.09
CA MET A 1 -0.66 4.90 -21.92
C MET A 1 -2.09 5.06 -22.44
N PHE A 2 -2.81 3.96 -22.62
CA PHE A 2 -4.14 3.98 -23.21
C PHE A 2 -5.17 4.35 -22.14
N GLU A 3 -5.84 5.48 -22.33
CA GLU A 3 -7.04 5.84 -21.55
C GLU A 3 -8.14 4.82 -21.88
N ASP A 4 -8.47 4.02 -20.88
CA ASP A 4 -9.53 3.02 -20.94
C ASP A 4 -10.87 3.73 -20.70
N LYS A 5 -11.51 4.19 -21.79
CA LYS A 5 -12.69 5.08 -21.79
C LYS A 5 -14.04 4.37 -21.59
N THR A 6 -14.06 3.07 -21.36
CA THR A 6 -15.29 2.33 -21.11
C THR A 6 -15.51 2.22 -19.60
N ASP A 7 -16.15 3.25 -19.05
CA ASP A 7 -16.65 3.20 -17.70
C ASP A 7 -17.74 2.11 -17.60
N LEU A 8 -17.49 1.10 -16.77
CA LEU A 8 -18.49 0.10 -16.46
C LEU A 8 -19.71 0.80 -15.85
N GLU A 9 -20.86 0.70 -16.51
CA GLU A 9 -22.13 1.19 -16.01
C GLU A 9 -22.67 0.17 -15.00
N ILE A 10 -22.77 0.57 -13.73
CA ILE A 10 -23.21 -0.32 -12.65
C ILE A 10 -24.74 -0.28 -12.62
N ASP A 11 -25.37 -1.28 -13.24
CA ASP A 11 -26.82 -1.39 -13.25
C ASP A 11 -27.39 -1.74 -11.84
N GLU A 12 -28.66 -1.39 -11.60
CA GLU A 12 -29.32 -1.65 -10.31
C GLU A 12 -29.60 -3.14 -10.06
N SER A 13 -29.66 -3.98 -11.10
CA SER A 13 -29.83 -5.44 -10.92
C SER A 13 -28.61 -6.06 -10.25
N LEU A 14 -27.40 -5.62 -10.65
CA LEU A 14 -26.14 -6.03 -10.08
C LEU A 14 -26.01 -5.52 -8.65
N LYS A 15 -26.39 -4.26 -8.39
CA LYS A 15 -26.40 -3.73 -7.01
C LYS A 15 -27.39 -4.47 -6.13
N ALA A 16 -28.60 -4.77 -6.61
CA ALA A 16 -29.59 -5.55 -5.87
C ALA A 16 -29.05 -6.93 -5.49
N TRP A 17 -28.44 -7.65 -6.45
CA TRP A 17 -27.81 -8.94 -6.17
C TRP A 17 -26.66 -8.86 -5.16
N LEU A 18 -25.83 -7.81 -5.22
CA LEU A 18 -24.76 -7.58 -4.23
C LEU A 18 -25.30 -7.23 -2.84
N ARG A 19 -26.40 -6.46 -2.77
CA ARG A 19 -27.10 -6.16 -1.51
C ARG A 19 -27.63 -7.46 -0.89
N ASP A 20 -28.19 -8.36 -1.69
CA ASP A 20 -28.63 -9.67 -1.23
C ASP A 20 -27.47 -10.50 -0.67
N ILE A 21 -26.33 -10.56 -1.38
CA ILE A 21 -25.13 -11.24 -0.87
C ILE A 21 -24.71 -10.67 0.49
N GLN A 22 -24.70 -9.35 0.63
CA GLN A 22 -24.30 -8.69 1.88
C GLN A 22 -25.29 -9.00 3.02
N LEU A 23 -26.59 -8.99 2.75
CA LEU A 23 -27.63 -9.33 3.73
C LEU A 23 -27.45 -10.77 4.25
N HIS A 24 -27.27 -11.73 3.35
CA HIS A 24 -27.10 -13.14 3.72
C HIS A 24 -25.80 -13.39 4.50
N ARG A 25 -24.73 -12.65 4.21
CA ARG A 25 -23.47 -12.71 4.96
C ARG A 25 -23.60 -12.20 6.40
N ASN A 26 -24.45 -11.19 6.62
CA ASN A 26 -24.62 -10.55 7.93
C ASN A 26 -25.58 -11.30 8.87
N MET A 27 -26.28 -12.33 8.39
CA MET A 27 -27.15 -13.17 9.22
C MET A 27 -26.31 -14.09 10.10
N LYS A 28 -26.23 -13.77 11.40
CA LYS A 28 -25.44 -14.47 12.43
C LYS A 28 -25.74 -15.98 12.57
N ASP A 29 -26.90 -16.43 12.11
CA ASP A 29 -27.39 -17.81 12.29
C ASP A 29 -27.34 -18.66 11.01
N ASN A 30 -26.72 -18.17 9.93
CA ASN A 30 -26.68 -18.90 8.67
C ASN A 30 -25.39 -19.76 8.57
N PRO A 31 -25.48 -21.11 8.56
CA PRO A 31 -24.32 -21.98 8.42
C PRO A 31 -23.64 -21.85 7.04
N THR A 32 -24.33 -21.23 6.08
CA THR A 32 -23.84 -20.94 4.74
C THR A 32 -23.08 -19.61 4.73
N VAL A 33 -21.88 -19.61 5.32
CA VAL A 33 -20.96 -18.48 5.18
C VAL A 33 -20.70 -18.27 3.68
N ILE A 34 -21.18 -17.16 3.12
CA ILE A 34 -20.94 -16.85 1.70
C ILE A 34 -19.45 -16.65 1.49
N ASP A 35 -18.85 -17.56 0.72
CA ASP A 35 -17.46 -17.47 0.30
C ASP A 35 -17.32 -16.39 -0.78
N LEU A 36 -16.70 -15.28 -0.43
CA LEU A 36 -16.45 -14.17 -1.35
C LEU A 36 -15.57 -14.58 -2.54
N LYS A 37 -14.77 -15.66 -2.45
CA LYS A 37 -14.05 -16.21 -3.62
C LYS A 37 -15.02 -16.81 -4.63
N LYS A 38 -16.11 -17.44 -4.18
CA LYS A 38 -17.18 -17.93 -5.08
C LYS A 38 -17.91 -16.76 -5.73
N VAL A 39 -18.19 -15.69 -4.98
CA VAL A 39 -18.79 -14.46 -5.53
C VAL A 39 -17.91 -13.87 -6.63
N LEU A 40 -16.60 -13.77 -6.41
CA LEU A 40 -15.64 -13.33 -7.43
C LEU A 40 -15.68 -14.21 -8.68
N LYS A 41 -15.70 -15.53 -8.51
CA LYS A 41 -15.78 -16.47 -9.64
C LYS A 41 -17.07 -16.27 -10.44
N LEU A 42 -18.22 -16.17 -9.77
CA LEU A 42 -19.51 -15.92 -10.44
C LEU A 42 -19.52 -14.59 -11.21
N LEU A 43 -18.89 -13.55 -10.66
CA LEU A 43 -18.73 -12.27 -11.36
C LEU A 43 -17.84 -12.43 -12.60
N VAL A 44 -16.69 -13.11 -12.49
CA VAL A 44 -15.84 -13.38 -13.66
C VAL A 44 -16.62 -14.12 -14.73
N ASP A 45 -17.36 -15.16 -14.36
CA ASP A 45 -18.17 -15.95 -15.30
C ASP A 45 -19.24 -15.06 -15.98
N ARG A 46 -19.90 -14.18 -15.21
CA ARG A 46 -20.89 -13.22 -15.72
C ARG A 46 -20.27 -12.19 -16.69
N PHE A 47 -19.12 -11.62 -16.37
CA PHE A 47 -18.43 -10.64 -17.22
C PHE A 47 -17.71 -11.28 -18.42
N SER A 48 -17.44 -12.59 -18.35
CA SER A 48 -16.86 -13.36 -19.46
C SER A 48 -17.92 -13.94 -20.41
N ALA A 49 -19.20 -13.91 -20.02
CA ALA A 49 -20.28 -14.44 -20.83
C ALA A 49 -20.38 -13.64 -22.16
N PRO A 50 -20.47 -14.31 -23.31
CA PRO A 50 -20.60 -13.62 -24.59
C PRO A 50 -21.92 -12.83 -24.61
N VAL A 51 -21.79 -11.50 -24.72
CA VAL A 51 -22.95 -10.63 -24.93
C VAL A 51 -23.56 -10.99 -26.29
N GLN A 52 -24.86 -11.25 -26.34
CA GLN A 52 -25.62 -11.48 -27.57
C GLN A 52 -25.76 -10.18 -28.39
N GLU A 53 -24.67 -9.50 -28.69
CA GLU A 53 -24.66 -8.36 -29.60
C GLU A 53 -24.19 -8.77 -30.99
N PRO A 54 -24.71 -8.13 -32.07
CA PRO A 54 -24.28 -8.42 -33.42
C PRO A 54 -22.75 -8.22 -33.54
N LEU A 55 -22.08 -9.23 -34.09
CA LEU A 55 -20.62 -9.27 -34.32
C LEU A 55 -20.04 -8.02 -35.02
N SER A 56 -20.87 -7.20 -35.67
CA SER A 56 -20.47 -5.96 -36.33
C SER A 56 -20.17 -4.78 -35.40
N LYS A 57 -20.46 -4.88 -34.09
CA LYS A 57 -20.21 -3.80 -33.11
C LYS A 57 -19.19 -4.15 -32.01
N MET A 58 -18.73 -5.40 -31.93
CA MET A 58 -17.68 -5.75 -30.96
C MET A 58 -16.35 -5.16 -31.42
N SER A 59 -16.00 -3.98 -30.90
CA SER A 59 -14.62 -3.49 -30.98
C SER A 59 -13.69 -4.59 -30.43
N ASN A 60 -12.52 -4.78 -31.03
CA ASN A 60 -11.49 -5.77 -30.66
C ASN A 60 -10.95 -5.67 -29.20
N TYR A 61 -11.61 -4.91 -28.34
CA TYR A 61 -11.26 -4.65 -26.94
C TYR A 61 -12.33 -5.26 -26.03
N GLN A 62 -12.41 -6.59 -25.98
CA GLN A 62 -13.09 -7.23 -24.87
C GLN A 62 -12.23 -6.99 -23.62
N LEU A 63 -12.66 -6.04 -22.80
CA LEU A 63 -11.95 -5.64 -21.58
C LEU A 63 -11.80 -6.84 -20.64
N ASP A 64 -10.59 -7.07 -20.12
CA ASP A 64 -10.30 -8.13 -19.14
C ASP A 64 -11.37 -8.12 -18.02
N PRO A 65 -12.18 -9.19 -17.89
CA PRO A 65 -13.23 -9.28 -16.88
C PRO A 65 -12.73 -8.98 -15.46
N ARG A 66 -11.50 -9.39 -15.13
CA ARG A 66 -10.94 -9.14 -13.79
C ARG A 66 -10.69 -7.66 -13.56
N ARG A 67 -10.21 -6.94 -14.57
CA ARG A 67 -10.02 -5.47 -14.49
C ARG A 67 -11.35 -4.76 -14.32
N GLN A 68 -12.41 -5.22 -14.99
CA GLN A 68 -13.76 -4.68 -14.81
C GLN A 68 -14.27 -4.89 -13.38
N ILE A 69 -14.07 -6.07 -12.81
CA ILE A 69 -14.50 -6.37 -11.44
C ILE A 69 -13.71 -5.52 -10.41
N VAL A 70 -12.41 -5.28 -10.63
CA VAL A 70 -11.62 -4.36 -9.78
C VAL A 70 -12.21 -2.94 -9.83
N LYS A 71 -12.51 -2.42 -11.02
CA LYS A 71 -13.15 -1.10 -11.19
C LYS A 71 -14.53 -1.05 -10.54
N LEU A 72 -15.35 -2.09 -10.69
CA LEU A 72 -16.67 -2.23 -10.07
C LEU A 72 -16.57 -2.06 -8.55
N PHE A 73 -15.74 -2.87 -7.89
CA PHE A 73 -15.61 -2.77 -6.44
C PHE A 73 -14.90 -1.49 -5.98
N GLY A 74 -14.01 -0.93 -6.82
CA GLY A 74 -13.47 0.42 -6.61
C GLY A 74 -14.57 1.47 -6.50
N LYS A 75 -15.52 1.49 -7.46
CA LYS A 75 -16.67 2.41 -7.48
C LYS A 75 -17.65 2.15 -6.34
N LEU A 76 -17.93 0.89 -6.02
CA LEU A 76 -18.86 0.51 -4.94
C LEU A 76 -18.39 0.91 -3.54
N ARG A 77 -17.12 1.31 -3.37
CA ARG A 77 -16.66 1.93 -2.11
C ARG A 77 -17.39 3.24 -1.81
N ALA A 78 -17.92 3.94 -2.80
CA ALA A 78 -18.68 5.17 -2.57
C ALA A 78 -20.16 4.90 -2.21
N ASP A 79 -20.65 3.67 -2.38
CA ASP A 79 -22.02 3.28 -2.06
C ASP A 79 -22.13 2.95 -0.56
N VAL A 80 -22.96 3.68 0.19
CA VAL A 80 -23.10 3.51 1.64
C VAL A 80 -23.55 2.10 2.02
N GLN A 81 -24.41 1.48 1.22
CA GLN A 81 -24.92 0.14 1.52
C GLN A 81 -23.88 -0.92 1.18
N LEU A 82 -23.13 -0.76 0.09
CA LEU A 82 -22.20 -1.77 -0.42
C LEU A 82 -20.74 -1.55 -0.01
N ASN A 83 -20.41 -0.44 0.67
CA ASN A 83 -19.04 -0.09 1.06
C ASN A 83 -18.34 -1.23 1.81
N SER A 84 -19.01 -1.82 2.82
CA SER A 84 -18.42 -2.89 3.63
C SER A 84 -18.11 -4.13 2.78
N LEU A 85 -19.04 -4.54 1.92
CA LEU A 85 -18.82 -5.68 1.03
C LEU A 85 -17.67 -5.38 0.05
N ALA A 86 -17.66 -4.20 -0.54
CA ALA A 86 -16.63 -3.79 -1.48
C ALA A 86 -15.23 -3.79 -0.87
N ARG A 87 -15.10 -3.29 0.37
CA ARG A 87 -13.83 -3.35 1.12
C ARG A 87 -13.36 -4.78 1.33
N ASP A 88 -14.25 -5.69 1.75
CA ASP A 88 -13.89 -7.08 2.04
C ASP A 88 -13.52 -7.86 0.78
N VAL A 89 -14.23 -7.64 -0.33
CA VAL A 89 -13.89 -8.27 -1.61
C VAL A 89 -12.54 -7.78 -2.12
N LEU A 90 -12.27 -6.47 -2.08
CA LEU A 90 -10.98 -5.90 -2.47
C LEU A 90 -9.83 -6.41 -1.57
N ARG A 91 -10.06 -6.60 -0.26
CA ARG A 91 -9.08 -7.24 0.64
C ARG A 91 -8.74 -8.66 0.22
N ILE A 92 -9.71 -9.44 -0.25
CA ILE A 92 -9.45 -10.79 -0.76
C ILE A 92 -8.71 -10.72 -2.09
N MET A 93 -9.05 -9.78 -2.96
CA MET A 93 -8.37 -9.60 -4.25
C MET A 93 -6.88 -9.26 -4.10
N VAL A 94 -6.49 -8.44 -3.12
CA VAL A 94 -5.05 -8.11 -2.91
C VAL A 94 -4.24 -9.29 -2.35
N LEU A 95 -4.91 -10.32 -1.84
CA LEU A 95 -4.30 -11.58 -1.42
C LEU A 95 -4.26 -12.61 -2.56
N ASP A 96 -5.01 -12.40 -3.64
CA ASP A 96 -5.07 -13.28 -4.81
C ASP A 96 -4.12 -12.76 -5.90
N SER A 97 -3.16 -13.59 -6.32
CA SER A 97 -2.18 -13.21 -7.35
C SER A 97 -2.81 -12.83 -8.69
N ALA A 98 -4.01 -13.34 -8.99
CA ALA A 98 -4.74 -13.01 -10.21
C ALA A 98 -5.28 -11.57 -10.23
N TYR A 99 -5.49 -10.96 -9.06
CA TYR A 99 -6.09 -9.62 -8.93
C TYR A 99 -5.14 -8.59 -8.33
N LYS A 100 -4.18 -9.00 -7.50
CA LYS A 100 -3.30 -8.12 -6.72
C LYS A 100 -2.73 -6.97 -7.55
N THR A 101 -2.10 -7.28 -8.68
CA THR A 101 -1.51 -6.28 -9.57
C THR A 101 -2.54 -5.36 -10.23
N LEU A 102 -3.74 -5.87 -10.54
CA LEU A 102 -4.82 -5.07 -11.11
C LEU A 102 -5.34 -4.06 -10.09
N VAL A 103 -5.55 -4.50 -8.84
CA VAL A 103 -5.97 -3.63 -7.73
C VAL A 103 -4.91 -2.56 -7.45
N PHE A 104 -3.64 -2.94 -7.38
CA PHE A 104 -2.55 -1.99 -7.12
C PHE A 104 -2.43 -0.93 -8.21
N ASN A 105 -2.55 -1.33 -9.49
CA ASN A 105 -2.56 -0.40 -10.61
C ASN A 105 -3.73 0.58 -10.52
N GLU A 106 -4.95 0.09 -10.29
CA GLU A 106 -6.14 0.92 -10.18
C GLU A 106 -6.00 1.92 -9.02
N TRP A 107 -5.53 1.47 -7.86
CA TRP A 107 -5.36 2.35 -6.70
C TRP A 107 -4.27 3.41 -6.92
N THR A 108 -3.16 3.03 -7.55
CA THR A 108 -2.06 3.96 -7.88
C THR A 108 -2.52 5.02 -8.89
N GLN A 109 -3.27 4.63 -9.93
CA GLN A 109 -3.83 5.55 -10.93
C GLN A 109 -4.82 6.55 -10.31
N ASN A 110 -5.57 6.11 -9.31
CA ASN A 110 -6.52 6.93 -8.56
C ASN A 110 -5.88 7.68 -7.37
N LEU A 111 -4.53 7.75 -7.28
CA LEU A 111 -3.79 8.45 -6.22
C LEU A 111 -4.18 8.01 -4.78
N ASN A 112 -4.55 6.75 -4.60
CA ASN A 112 -4.80 6.18 -3.28
C ASN A 112 -3.47 5.95 -2.55
N ARG A 113 -2.96 6.99 -1.92
CA ARG A 113 -1.71 6.98 -1.17
C ARG A 113 -1.67 5.86 -0.11
N PRO A 114 -0.58 5.07 -0.01
CA PRO A 114 -0.47 3.96 0.94
C PRO A 114 -0.74 4.35 2.40
N GLU A 115 -0.39 5.57 2.78
CA GLU A 115 -0.59 6.14 4.11
C GLU A 115 -2.07 6.18 4.49
N ASN A 116 -2.93 6.49 3.51
CA ASN A 116 -4.38 6.54 3.69
C ASN A 116 -5.05 5.16 3.58
N MET A 117 -4.28 4.14 3.18
CA MET A 117 -4.80 2.80 2.88
C MET A 117 -4.48 1.78 3.98
N LEU A 118 -3.63 2.07 4.97
CA LEU A 118 -3.27 1.10 6.01
C LEU A 118 -4.51 0.52 6.73
N THR A 119 -5.40 1.38 7.22
CA THR A 119 -6.66 0.97 7.88
C THR A 119 -7.61 0.23 6.92
N PHE A 120 -7.48 0.47 5.61
CA PHE A 120 -8.16 -0.35 4.61
C PHE A 120 -7.68 -1.79 4.66
N PHE A 121 -6.38 -2.08 4.84
CA PHE A 121 -5.90 -3.45 4.88
C PHE A 121 -6.18 -4.14 6.22
N ILE A 122 -5.69 -3.58 7.32
CA ILE A 122 -5.64 -4.29 8.61
C ILE A 122 -6.80 -3.96 9.55
N GLY A 123 -7.65 -2.99 9.21
CA GLY A 123 -8.77 -2.60 10.06
C GLY A 123 -8.32 -1.87 11.31
N SER A 124 -8.96 -2.18 12.45
CA SER A 124 -8.70 -1.55 13.74
C SER A 124 -7.85 -2.39 14.69
N ASP A 125 -7.55 -3.65 14.33
CA ASP A 125 -6.74 -4.53 15.17
C ASP A 125 -5.32 -4.62 14.63
N PHE A 126 -4.40 -4.00 15.36
CA PHE A 126 -2.98 -3.96 15.06
C PHE A 126 -2.20 -5.01 15.84
N THR A 127 -2.87 -5.88 16.61
CA THR A 127 -2.19 -6.96 17.32
C THR A 127 -1.71 -8.03 16.34
N LYS A 128 -0.42 -8.38 16.39
CA LYS A 128 0.23 -9.41 15.53
C LYS A 128 0.24 -9.11 14.01
N PHE A 129 0.27 -7.83 13.64
CA PHE A 129 0.26 -7.38 12.24
C PHE A 129 1.38 -7.98 11.36
N LEU A 130 2.57 -8.28 11.89
CA LEU A 130 3.67 -8.89 11.11
C LEU A 130 3.32 -10.24 10.47
N HIS A 131 2.40 -11.00 11.08
CA HIS A 131 1.91 -12.27 10.54
C HIS A 131 0.55 -12.12 9.83
N ASN A 132 0.01 -10.90 9.76
CA ASN A 132 -1.24 -10.63 9.08
C ASN A 132 -1.00 -10.56 7.56
N PRO A 133 -1.59 -11.46 6.74
CA PRO A 133 -1.41 -11.43 5.29
C PRO A 133 -1.81 -10.10 4.64
N LEU A 134 -2.78 -9.39 5.22
CA LEU A 134 -3.21 -8.08 4.72
C LEU A 134 -2.19 -6.98 5.06
N PHE A 135 -1.49 -7.08 6.19
CA PHE A 135 -0.37 -6.17 6.46
C PHE A 135 0.74 -6.37 5.43
N ILE A 136 1.11 -7.62 5.17
CA ILE A 136 2.07 -7.99 4.12
C ILE A 136 1.60 -7.48 2.75
N ALA A 137 0.31 -7.61 2.42
CA ALA A 137 -0.24 -7.07 1.18
C ALA A 137 -0.19 -5.54 1.13
N TRP A 138 -0.36 -4.85 2.26
CA TRP A 138 -0.17 -3.40 2.35
C TRP A 138 1.29 -2.99 2.12
N LEU A 139 2.27 -3.68 2.72
CA LEU A 139 3.70 -3.43 2.46
C LEU A 139 4.04 -3.59 0.97
N ASN A 140 3.51 -4.63 0.33
CA ASN A 140 3.65 -4.81 -1.12
C ASN A 140 3.02 -3.66 -1.92
N TYR A 141 1.93 -3.07 -1.42
CA TYR A 141 1.30 -1.92 -2.06
C TYR A 141 2.13 -0.64 -1.87
N VAL A 142 2.76 -0.45 -0.71
CA VAL A 142 3.69 0.66 -0.45
C VAL A 142 4.84 0.61 -1.45
N ASP A 143 5.52 -0.54 -1.59
CA ASP A 143 6.59 -0.71 -2.58
C ASP A 143 6.11 -0.46 -4.00
N TRP A 144 4.98 -1.07 -4.38
CA TRP A 144 4.37 -0.87 -5.70
C TRP A 144 4.10 0.61 -5.99
N TYR A 145 3.49 1.33 -5.05
CA TYR A 145 3.13 2.74 -5.21
C TYR A 145 4.39 3.60 -5.34
N TRP A 146 5.43 3.36 -4.53
CA TRP A 146 6.69 4.08 -4.64
C TRP A 146 7.41 3.83 -5.97
N ALA A 147 7.31 2.62 -6.51
CA ALA A 147 7.92 2.27 -7.80
C ALA A 147 7.13 2.80 -9.01
N LYS A 148 5.81 2.95 -8.92
CA LYS A 148 4.92 3.23 -10.06
C LYS A 148 4.25 4.59 -10.04
N SER A 149 4.15 5.24 -8.87
CA SER A 149 3.59 6.58 -8.80
C SER A 149 4.53 7.59 -9.46
N LYS A 150 3.95 8.64 -10.05
CA LYS A 150 4.72 9.79 -10.54
C LYS A 150 5.22 10.68 -9.40
N GLU A 151 4.76 10.41 -8.18
CA GLU A 151 5.04 11.18 -6.98
C GLU A 151 6.34 10.68 -6.34
N GLN A 152 7.47 11.31 -6.68
CA GLN A 152 8.75 11.02 -6.06
C GLN A 152 8.94 11.90 -4.82
N ARG A 153 8.54 11.40 -3.66
CA ARG A 153 8.78 12.07 -2.37
C ARG A 153 10.11 11.63 -1.76
N LEU A 154 10.97 12.61 -1.48
CA LEU A 154 12.27 12.40 -0.83
C LEU A 154 12.12 11.93 0.63
N ASP A 155 11.02 12.27 1.28
CA ASP A 155 10.74 12.01 2.71
C ASP A 155 9.87 10.76 2.96
N ARG A 156 9.69 9.90 1.94
CA ARG A 156 8.77 8.75 1.98
C ARG A 156 9.00 7.79 3.15
N TYR A 157 10.26 7.51 3.51
CA TYR A 157 10.58 6.62 4.62
C TYR A 157 10.28 7.23 5.98
N ILE A 158 10.50 8.55 6.15
CA ILE A 158 10.13 9.22 7.40
C ILE A 158 8.61 9.28 7.52
N THR A 159 7.90 9.58 6.43
CA THR A 159 6.43 9.54 6.40
C THR A 159 5.91 8.14 6.73
N PHE A 160 6.52 7.10 6.19
CA PHE A 160 6.16 5.71 6.47
C PHE A 160 6.37 5.34 7.94
N ILE A 161 7.54 5.66 8.50
CA ILE A 161 7.83 5.46 9.92
C ILE A 161 6.83 6.23 10.80
N HIS A 162 6.53 7.47 10.46
CA HIS A 162 5.58 8.31 11.20
C HIS A 162 4.19 7.66 11.23
N LEU A 163 3.71 7.19 10.08
CA LEU A 163 2.45 6.47 9.99
C LEU A 163 2.45 5.22 10.87
N LEU A 164 3.54 4.45 10.89
CA LEU A 164 3.61 3.26 11.74
C LEU A 164 3.54 3.60 13.23
N GLN A 165 4.11 4.73 13.65
CA GLN A 165 4.05 5.18 15.05
C GLN A 165 2.63 5.52 15.53
N ASP A 166 1.70 5.85 14.62
CA ASP A 166 0.30 6.09 14.98
C ASP A 166 -0.38 4.81 15.51
N TYR A 167 0.18 3.65 15.18
CA TYR A 167 -0.43 2.35 15.48
C TYR A 167 0.46 1.39 16.25
N LEU A 168 1.78 1.57 16.16
CA LEU A 168 2.79 0.70 16.75
C LEU A 168 3.62 1.46 17.76
N ASN A 169 3.87 0.83 18.91
CA ASN A 169 4.82 1.38 19.87
C ASN A 169 6.26 1.23 19.34
N ARG A 170 7.18 1.95 19.98
CA ARG A 170 8.59 1.99 19.60
C ARG A 170 9.22 0.60 19.48
N ASN A 171 9.09 -0.23 20.51
CA ASN A 171 9.68 -1.58 20.55
C ASN A 171 9.15 -2.45 19.41
N THR A 172 7.88 -2.30 19.06
CA THR A 172 7.27 -3.06 17.96
C THR A 172 7.79 -2.61 16.59
N ILE A 173 8.13 -1.34 16.43
CA ILE A 173 8.80 -0.85 15.21
C ILE A 173 10.24 -1.35 15.16
N ASP A 174 10.97 -1.31 16.28
CA ASP A 174 12.32 -1.90 16.38
C ASP A 174 12.30 -3.38 15.96
N ASP A 175 11.46 -4.20 16.60
CA ASP A 175 11.31 -5.63 16.29
C ASP A 175 10.90 -5.88 14.83
N MET A 176 10.05 -5.01 14.25
CA MET A 176 9.63 -5.10 12.86
C MET A 176 10.79 -4.82 11.90
N LEU A 177 11.58 -3.77 12.14
CA LEU A 177 12.69 -3.38 11.27
C LEU A 177 13.83 -4.41 11.31
N ASP A 178 14.02 -5.08 12.45
CA ASP A 178 15.00 -6.16 12.61
C ASP A 178 14.46 -7.54 12.15
N SER A 179 13.18 -7.63 11.81
CA SER A 179 12.54 -8.88 11.42
C SER A 179 12.93 -9.32 10.01
N SER A 180 13.49 -10.53 9.90
CA SER A 180 13.74 -11.18 8.61
C SER A 180 12.48 -11.34 7.75
N THR A 181 11.29 -11.45 8.37
CA THR A 181 10.02 -11.53 7.64
C THR A 181 9.68 -10.19 7.00
N PHE A 182 9.87 -9.09 7.72
CA PHE A 182 9.65 -7.74 7.18
C PHE A 182 10.63 -7.45 6.04
N ILE A 183 11.92 -7.73 6.25
CA ILE A 183 12.99 -7.55 5.26
C ILE A 183 12.72 -8.40 4.00
N ALA A 184 12.25 -9.64 4.14
CA ALA A 184 11.96 -10.52 3.01
C ALA A 184 10.70 -10.11 2.22
N VAL A 185 9.73 -9.47 2.87
CA VAL A 185 8.43 -9.14 2.29
C VAL A 185 8.40 -7.73 1.68
N PHE A 186 9.18 -6.79 2.20
CA PHE A 186 9.30 -5.43 1.66
C PHE A 186 10.30 -5.46 0.49
N PRO A 187 9.88 -5.52 -0.80
CA PRO A 187 10.72 -6.15 -1.81
C PRO A 187 11.23 -5.20 -2.91
N LEU A 188 12.49 -5.42 -3.31
CA LEU A 188 13.05 -5.30 -4.68
C LEU A 188 13.15 -3.93 -5.38
N ASN A 189 12.18 -3.01 -5.22
CA ASN A 189 12.21 -1.72 -5.95
C ASN A 189 12.68 -0.54 -5.09
N ALA A 190 12.73 -0.71 -3.77
CA ALA A 190 13.25 0.31 -2.85
C ALA A 190 14.79 0.49 -2.93
N GLY A 191 15.47 -0.37 -3.69
CA GLY A 191 16.92 -0.34 -3.91
C GLY A 191 17.72 -1.09 -2.84
N ASP A 192 19.01 -1.30 -3.11
CA ASP A 192 19.92 -2.07 -2.24
C ASP A 192 20.13 -1.42 -0.85
N GLU A 193 19.73 -0.16 -0.68
CA GLU A 193 19.87 0.59 0.57
C GLU A 193 18.58 0.65 1.42
N PHE A 194 17.50 -0.03 1.04
CA PHE A 194 16.19 0.08 1.71
C PHE A 194 16.26 -0.11 3.24
N GLU A 195 16.89 -1.19 3.70
CA GLU A 195 17.00 -1.50 5.13
C GLU A 195 17.70 -0.37 5.87
N LYS A 196 18.80 0.13 5.31
CA LYS A 196 19.58 1.23 5.85
C LYS A 196 18.77 2.53 5.88
N GLU A 197 18.06 2.86 4.80
CA GLU A 197 17.22 4.05 4.72
C GLU A 197 16.07 4.02 5.74
N MET A 198 15.43 2.86 5.93
CA MET A 198 14.41 2.68 6.96
C MET A 198 14.98 2.81 8.37
N GLN A 199 16.13 2.22 8.66
CA GLN A 199 16.82 2.36 9.94
C GLN A 199 17.24 3.81 10.20
N ASP A 200 17.74 4.52 9.19
CA ASP A 200 18.13 5.93 9.30
C ASP A 200 16.90 6.82 9.52
N ALA A 201 15.81 6.62 8.78
CA ALA A 201 14.54 7.32 8.99
C ALA A 201 14.01 7.12 10.42
N TRP A 202 14.12 5.89 10.93
CA TRP A 202 13.74 5.57 12.30
C TRP A 202 14.59 6.30 13.33
N LYS A 203 15.92 6.27 13.19
CA LYS A 203 16.86 6.99 14.07
C LYS A 203 16.61 8.50 14.05
N ILE A 204 16.42 9.11 12.87
CA ILE A 204 16.07 10.54 12.77
C ILE A 204 14.80 10.81 13.59
N ARG A 205 13.78 9.96 13.45
CA ARG A 205 12.50 10.17 14.12
C ARG A 205 12.56 10.05 15.64
N GLN A 206 13.45 9.20 16.17
CA GLN A 206 13.68 9.09 17.61
C GLN A 206 14.26 10.37 18.23
N VAL A 207 14.76 11.28 17.39
CA VAL A 207 15.63 12.36 17.81
C VAL A 207 15.09 13.75 17.42
N VAL A 208 14.39 13.87 16.29
CA VAL A 208 13.95 15.16 15.72
C VAL A 208 12.41 15.26 15.64
N PRO A 209 11.79 16.33 16.17
CA PRO A 209 10.40 16.68 15.89
C PRO A 209 10.24 17.16 14.43
N TYR A 210 9.26 16.63 13.70
CA TYR A 210 9.09 16.84 12.25
C TYR A 210 8.75 18.30 11.90
N ASN A 211 9.74 19.09 11.44
CA ASN A 211 9.58 20.43 10.84
C ASN A 211 10.88 20.88 10.13
N VAL A 212 11.26 20.21 9.04
CA VAL A 212 12.41 20.63 8.21
C VAL A 212 11.89 21.10 6.85
N ASP A 213 12.40 22.22 6.36
CA ASP A 213 11.97 22.82 5.09
C ASP A 213 12.61 22.10 3.88
N PHE A 214 11.77 21.62 2.96
CA PHE A 214 12.10 20.61 1.96
C PHE A 214 12.56 21.16 0.60
N ASN A 215 12.38 22.46 0.34
CA ASN A 215 12.39 23.00 -1.02
C ASN A 215 13.77 23.07 -1.72
N ASN A 216 14.89 22.85 -1.01
CA ASN A 216 16.25 22.97 -1.57
C ASN A 216 17.05 21.64 -1.62
N MET A 217 16.44 20.50 -1.31
CA MET A 217 17.18 19.24 -1.05
C MET A 217 17.52 18.41 -2.30
N GLU A 218 16.73 18.51 -3.35
CA GLU A 218 16.92 17.73 -4.59
C GLU A 218 18.24 18.10 -5.31
N THR A 219 18.61 19.38 -5.27
CA THR A 219 19.91 19.88 -5.77
C THR A 219 21.08 19.37 -4.93
N TYR A 220 20.90 19.19 -3.62
CA TYR A 220 21.96 18.73 -2.71
C TYR A 220 22.23 17.23 -2.82
N GLN A 221 21.19 16.40 -2.99
CA GLN A 221 21.35 14.95 -3.13
C GLN A 221 22.19 14.59 -4.36
N LYS A 222 21.97 15.31 -5.47
CA LYS A 222 22.73 15.14 -6.72
C LYS A 222 24.22 15.47 -6.59
N ASN A 223 24.58 16.36 -5.66
CA ASN A 223 25.96 16.83 -5.47
C ASN A 223 26.74 16.00 -4.43
N CYS A 224 26.06 15.24 -3.56
CA CYS A 224 26.69 14.56 -2.43
C CYS A 224 26.78 13.03 -2.57
N GLU A 225 26.21 12.44 -3.62
CA GLU A 225 26.15 10.97 -3.85
C GLU A 225 25.65 10.18 -2.61
N ARG A 226 24.89 10.82 -1.72
CA ARG A 226 24.34 10.24 -0.50
C ARG A 226 22.83 10.37 -0.52
N SER A 227 22.13 9.43 0.10
CA SER A 227 20.67 9.54 0.20
C SER A 227 20.26 10.72 1.08
N TYR A 228 19.07 11.27 0.83
CA TYR A 228 18.51 12.38 1.61
C TYR A 228 18.54 12.13 3.12
N LEU A 229 18.25 10.90 3.55
CA LEU A 229 18.24 10.51 4.95
C LEU A 229 19.64 10.50 5.56
N GLN A 230 20.64 10.04 4.80
CA GLN A 230 22.05 10.09 5.20
C GLN A 230 22.55 11.54 5.34
N ILE A 231 21.97 12.48 4.59
CA ILE A 231 22.29 13.90 4.71
C ILE A 231 21.60 14.51 5.94
N MET A 232 20.32 14.19 6.16
CA MET A 232 19.54 14.67 7.30
C MET A 232 20.11 14.24 8.65
N THR A 233 20.55 12.98 8.77
CA THR A 233 21.30 12.51 9.94
C THR A 233 22.54 13.39 10.13
N SER A 234 23.39 13.52 9.11
CA SER A 234 24.66 14.27 9.21
C SER A 234 24.51 15.76 9.59
N ARG A 235 23.42 16.44 9.22
CA ARG A 235 23.24 17.90 9.45
C ARG A 235 22.57 18.26 10.77
N SER A 236 21.79 17.37 11.37
CA SER A 236 20.96 17.70 12.55
C SER A 236 21.74 17.69 13.88
N GLY A 237 23.08 17.68 13.84
CA GLY A 237 23.93 17.49 15.02
C GLY A 237 24.08 16.02 15.46
N TYR A 238 23.48 15.08 14.73
CA TYR A 238 23.56 13.64 14.98
C TYR A 238 24.38 12.96 13.90
N PHE A 239 25.69 12.87 14.11
CA PHE A 239 26.57 12.17 13.17
C PHE A 239 26.26 10.66 13.18
N ILE A 240 25.46 10.18 12.23
CA ILE A 240 25.47 8.77 11.82
C ILE A 240 26.42 8.69 10.63
N THR A 241 27.71 8.54 10.92
CA THR A 241 28.68 8.20 9.88
C THR A 241 28.70 6.70 9.70
N SER A 242 28.02 6.17 8.68
CA SER A 242 28.35 4.85 8.16
C SER A 242 29.65 4.99 7.36
N ILE A 243 30.80 4.74 7.98
CA ILE A 243 32.03 4.45 7.25
C ILE A 243 32.16 2.93 7.22
N PRO A 244 32.31 2.29 6.05
CA PRO A 244 32.48 0.85 5.97
C PRO A 244 33.89 0.51 6.43
N THR A 245 34.04 0.13 7.70
CA THR A 245 35.21 -0.61 8.17
C THR A 245 34.78 -1.52 9.30
N ASP A 246 35.13 -2.79 9.15
CA ASP A 246 34.91 -3.85 10.12
C ASP A 246 35.36 -3.42 11.53
N ILE A 247 34.57 -3.83 12.53
CA ILE A 247 34.87 -3.82 13.97
C ILE A 247 34.43 -2.54 14.73
N MET A 248 33.25 -2.69 15.37
CA MET A 248 32.62 -1.88 16.44
C MET A 248 31.93 -0.54 16.08
N LEU A 249 30.61 -0.54 16.28
CA LEU A 249 29.74 0.63 16.35
C LEU A 249 29.90 1.34 17.71
N TYR A 250 30.44 2.55 17.71
CA TYR A 250 30.34 3.47 18.85
C TYR A 250 29.25 4.50 18.60
N LEU A 251 28.23 4.51 19.44
CA LEU A 251 27.24 5.58 19.53
C LEU A 251 27.84 6.71 20.39
N THR A 252 28.18 7.84 19.80
CA THR A 252 28.50 9.06 20.54
C THR A 252 27.43 10.12 20.28
N THR A 253 26.65 10.44 21.31
CA THR A 253 25.78 11.62 21.34
C THR A 253 26.61 12.84 21.70
N THR A 254 27.12 13.54 20.71
CA THR A 254 27.74 14.85 20.95
C THR A 254 26.64 15.91 20.91
N ASN A 255 26.22 16.41 22.07
CA ASN A 255 25.44 17.64 22.12
C ASN A 255 26.29 18.77 21.55
N CYS A 256 26.01 19.18 20.32
CA CYS A 256 26.53 20.44 19.81
C CYS A 256 25.84 21.57 20.57
N SER A 257 26.46 22.03 21.64
CA SER A 257 26.21 23.37 22.18
C SER A 257 26.52 24.37 21.08
N THR A 258 25.46 25.03 20.61
CA THR A 258 25.48 26.19 19.71
C THR A 258 26.49 27.23 20.22
N PHE A 259 27.42 27.64 19.34
CA PHE A 259 28.08 28.94 19.44
C PHE A 259 27.21 30.01 18.77
#